data_AF-A0A2E0GU41-F1
#
_entry.id   AF-A0A2E0GU41-F1
#
_cell.length_a   1.000
_cell.length_b   1.000
_cell.length_c   1.000
_cell.angle_alpha   90.00
_cell.angle_beta   90.00
_cell.angle_gamma   90.00
#
_symmetry.space_group_name_H-M   'P 1'
#
loop_
_entity.id
_entity.type
_entity.pdbx_description
1 polymer ?
#
loop_
_entity_poly.entity_id
_entity_poly.type
_entity_poly.pdbx_seq_one_letter_code
_entity_poly.pdbx_strand_id
1 'polypeptide(L)'
;KMTQNHFHHYINPDREIDEGAVKVHGITSEFLQDKPRFEAFGQAFLDYIQGAEIIIHNAPFDVGFLDAELRRLFPSYAGMASQVTITDTLVMARKKHPGQKNNLDALCRRYAIDNTHRELHGALLDAQLLAQVYFRMTGGQAALFTESVQGGQDKSMDVVASNHSQSSVSTYQLSTSEEEQHEKYLQSMGKGQGCLWLNDVSS
;
A
#
# COMPACT_ATOMS: atom_id res chain seq x y z
N LYS A 1 16.31 7.30 -4.03
CA LYS A 1 16.64 8.56 -3.30
C LYS A 1 15.54 9.56 -3.62
N MET A 2 14.94 10.23 -2.63
CA MET A 2 13.91 11.24 -2.89
C MET A 2 14.53 12.42 -3.65
N THR A 3 13.88 12.84 -4.74
CA THR A 3 14.25 14.06 -5.45
C THR A 3 13.79 15.23 -4.60
N GLN A 4 14.69 16.14 -4.23
CA GLN A 4 14.36 17.37 -3.49
C GLN A 4 13.59 18.40 -4.36
N ASN A 5 12.91 17.93 -5.40
CA ASN A 5 12.08 18.72 -6.29
C ASN A 5 10.66 18.74 -5.71
N HIS A 6 10.21 19.89 -5.21
CA HIS A 6 8.93 20.04 -4.56
C HIS A 6 8.10 21.12 -5.26
N PHE A 7 6.84 20.81 -5.57
CA PHE A 7 5.85 21.80 -5.94
C PHE A 7 5.01 22.14 -4.70
N HIS A 8 5.32 23.25 -4.02
CA HIS A 8 4.71 23.62 -2.75
C HIS A 8 4.34 25.10 -2.74
N HIS A 9 3.04 25.37 -2.63
CA HIS A 9 2.48 26.72 -2.59
C HIS A 9 1.40 26.82 -1.52
N TYR A 10 1.34 27.98 -0.86
CA TYR A 10 0.17 28.39 -0.08
C TYR A 10 -0.76 29.20 -0.97
N ILE A 11 -2.06 29.05 -0.75
CA ILE A 11 -3.10 29.55 -1.64
C ILE A 11 -4.09 30.38 -0.84
N ASN A 12 -4.45 31.57 -1.35
CA ASN A 12 -5.60 32.30 -0.82
C ASN A 12 -6.90 31.65 -1.32
N PRO A 13 -7.78 31.15 -0.43
CA PRO A 13 -9.01 30.47 -0.83
C PRO A 13 -10.18 31.41 -1.17
N ASP A 14 -10.00 32.74 -1.07
CA ASP A 14 -11.06 33.76 -1.24
C ASP A 14 -12.28 33.59 -0.31
N ARG A 15 -12.08 32.87 0.81
CA ARG A 15 -13.10 32.60 1.83
C ARG A 15 -12.47 32.41 3.19
N GLU A 16 -13.28 32.48 4.24
CA GLU A 16 -12.86 32.10 5.58
C GLU A 16 -12.58 30.58 5.65
N ILE A 17 -11.52 30.25 6.39
CA ILE A 17 -11.13 28.87 6.70
C ILE A 17 -12.01 28.36 7.85
N ASP A 18 -12.48 27.13 7.74
CA ASP A 18 -13.21 26.46 8.81
C ASP A 18 -12.30 26.28 10.05
N GLU A 19 -12.82 26.59 11.25
CA GLU A 19 -12.11 26.40 12.51
C GLU A 19 -11.59 24.97 12.70
N GLY A 20 -12.29 23.97 12.16
CA GLY A 20 -11.86 22.58 12.18
C GLY A 20 -10.57 22.35 11.39
N ALA A 21 -10.39 23.03 10.26
CA ALA A 21 -9.19 22.94 9.45
C ALA A 21 -8.02 23.65 10.12
N VAL A 22 -8.25 24.85 10.69
CA VAL A 22 -7.26 25.60 11.48
C VAL A 22 -6.69 24.75 12.62
N LYS A 23 -7.53 23.97 13.32
CA LYS A 23 -7.08 23.06 14.39
C LYS A 23 -6.17 21.93 13.91
N VAL A 24 -6.27 21.52 12.64
CA VAL A 24 -5.52 20.40 12.07
C VAL A 24 -4.17 20.85 11.49
N HIS A 25 -4.18 21.92 10.69
CA HIS A 25 -3.00 22.39 9.96
C HIS A 25 -2.38 23.67 10.55
N GLY A 26 -3.08 24.39 11.43
CA GLY A 26 -2.60 25.62 12.09
C GLY A 26 -2.44 26.83 11.15
N ILE A 27 -3.07 26.78 9.98
CA ILE A 27 -2.99 27.83 8.96
C ILE A 27 -4.20 28.73 9.15
N THR A 28 -3.96 30.02 9.40
CA THR A 28 -5.05 30.99 9.64
C THR A 28 -5.43 31.71 8.37
N SER A 29 -6.65 32.27 8.35
CA SER A 29 -7.13 33.08 7.22
C SER A 29 -6.19 34.26 6.98
N GLU A 30 -5.67 34.89 8.02
CA GLU A 30 -4.74 36.03 7.94
C GLU A 30 -3.43 35.65 7.26
N PHE A 31 -2.91 34.45 7.51
CA PHE A 31 -1.67 33.97 6.87
C PHE A 31 -1.84 33.72 5.37
N LEU A 32 -3.06 33.40 4.92
CA LEU A 32 -3.35 33.12 3.51
C LEU A 32 -3.80 34.35 2.72
N GLN A 33 -4.14 35.46 3.37
CA GLN A 33 -4.69 36.65 2.70
C GLN A 33 -3.75 37.25 1.65
N ASP A 34 -2.44 37.26 1.91
CA ASP A 34 -1.40 37.79 1.03
C ASP A 34 -0.89 36.77 -0.01
N LYS A 35 -1.37 35.52 0.05
CA LYS A 35 -0.89 34.45 -0.82
C LYS A 35 -1.56 34.49 -2.19
N PRO A 36 -0.90 33.98 -3.24
CA PRO A 36 -1.49 33.93 -4.58
C PRO A 36 -2.73 33.03 -4.61
N ARG A 37 -3.64 33.30 -5.54
CA ARG A 37 -4.76 32.42 -5.88
C ARG A 37 -4.29 31.23 -6.71
N PHE A 38 -5.08 30.17 -6.76
CA PHE A 38 -4.76 28.96 -7.56
C PHE A 38 -4.46 29.28 -9.04
N GLU A 39 -5.13 30.31 -9.57
CA GLU A 39 -4.95 30.79 -10.95
C GLU A 39 -3.51 31.16 -11.31
N ALA A 40 -2.72 31.61 -10.33
CA ALA A 40 -1.34 32.04 -10.58
C ALA A 40 -0.39 30.88 -10.93
N PHE A 41 -0.73 29.64 -10.56
CA PHE A 41 0.14 28.48 -10.73
C PHE A 41 -0.60 27.22 -11.23
N GLY A 42 -1.89 27.32 -11.57
CA GLY A 42 -2.67 26.19 -12.07
C GLY A 42 -2.08 25.54 -13.34
N GLN A 43 -1.58 26.34 -14.28
CA GLN A 43 -0.87 25.81 -15.46
C GLN A 43 0.45 25.13 -15.07
N ALA A 44 1.26 25.79 -14.23
CA ALA A 44 2.53 25.23 -13.78
C ALA A 44 2.34 23.91 -13.00
N PHE A 45 1.23 23.78 -12.27
CA PHE A 45 0.84 22.53 -11.62
C PHE A 45 0.55 21.42 -12.64
N LEU A 46 -0.24 21.70 -13.68
CA LEU A 46 -0.52 20.74 -14.75
C LEU A 46 0.77 20.28 -15.45
N ASP A 47 1.66 21.21 -15.75
CA ASP A 47 2.96 20.92 -16.37
C ASP A 47 3.84 20.05 -15.44
N TYR A 48 3.78 20.31 -14.12
CA TYR A 48 4.54 19.57 -13.12
C TYR A 48 4.08 18.11 -12.96
N ILE A 49 2.78 17.85 -13.07
CA ILE A 49 2.21 16.49 -12.93
C ILE A 49 2.13 15.73 -14.26
N GLN A 50 2.45 16.37 -15.37
CA GLN A 50 2.29 15.79 -16.70
C GLN A 50 3.09 14.49 -16.84
N GLY A 51 2.40 13.40 -17.21
CA GLY A 51 3.01 12.09 -17.39
C GLY A 51 3.45 11.39 -16.09
N ALA A 52 3.08 11.92 -14.92
CA ALA A 52 3.39 11.32 -13.64
C ALA A 52 2.27 10.36 -13.16
N GLU A 53 2.64 9.47 -12.24
CA GLU A 53 1.68 8.79 -11.35
C GLU A 53 1.53 9.62 -10.08
N ILE A 54 0.29 9.93 -9.71
CA ILE A 54 -0.02 10.72 -8.52
C ILE A 54 -0.51 9.79 -7.41
N ILE A 55 0.26 9.76 -6.33
CA ILE A 55 0.00 8.93 -5.16
C ILE A 55 -0.65 9.81 -4.09
N ILE A 56 -1.90 9.50 -3.74
CA ILE A 56 -2.70 10.30 -2.78
C ILE A 56 -3.24 9.38 -1.68
N HIS A 57 -3.44 9.91 -0.49
CA HIS A 57 -4.12 9.20 0.59
C HIS A 57 -5.55 9.71 0.71
N ASN A 58 -6.54 8.86 0.39
CA ASN A 58 -7.93 9.26 0.21
C ASN A 58 -8.14 10.13 -1.04
N ALA A 59 -7.70 9.61 -2.20
CA ALA A 59 -7.67 10.31 -3.47
C ALA A 59 -8.98 11.04 -3.87
N PRO A 60 -10.20 10.52 -3.60
CA PRO A 60 -11.44 11.23 -3.96
C PRO A 60 -11.55 12.63 -3.35
N PHE A 61 -10.92 12.88 -2.19
CA PHE A 61 -10.93 14.19 -1.54
C PHE A 61 -10.10 15.19 -2.36
N ASP A 62 -8.78 14.97 -2.47
CA ASP A 62 -7.86 15.88 -3.14
C ASP A 62 -8.16 16.04 -4.63
N VAL A 63 -8.49 14.93 -5.32
CA VAL A 63 -8.87 14.96 -6.74
C VAL A 63 -10.13 15.79 -6.96
N GLY A 64 -11.10 15.70 -6.04
CA GLY A 64 -12.32 16.51 -6.10
C GLY A 64 -12.02 18.01 -6.02
N PHE A 65 -11.12 18.42 -5.13
CA PHE A 65 -10.68 19.82 -5.03
C PHE A 65 -9.90 20.26 -6.27
N LEU A 66 -8.91 19.47 -6.70
CA LEU A 66 -8.09 19.81 -7.87
C LEU A 66 -8.94 19.89 -9.14
N ASP A 67 -9.84 18.95 -9.38
CA ASP A 67 -10.73 18.98 -10.54
C ASP A 67 -11.70 20.17 -10.50
N ALA A 68 -12.14 20.59 -9.31
CA ALA A 68 -13.01 21.76 -9.19
C ALA A 68 -12.25 23.06 -9.54
N GLU A 69 -11.05 23.25 -8.99
CA GLU A 69 -10.24 24.44 -9.27
C GLU A 69 -9.72 24.47 -10.71
N LEU A 70 -9.28 23.33 -11.24
CA LEU A 70 -8.80 23.23 -12.63
C LEU A 70 -9.93 23.43 -13.64
N ARG A 71 -11.17 22.99 -13.36
CA ARG A 71 -12.32 23.27 -14.24
C ARG A 71 -12.74 24.74 -14.23
N ARG A 72 -12.52 25.46 -13.12
CA ARG A 72 -12.76 26.92 -13.08
C ARG A 72 -11.76 27.67 -13.97
N LEU A 73 -10.51 27.24 -13.98
CA LEU A 73 -9.46 27.81 -14.82
C LEU A 73 -9.54 27.40 -16.28
N PHE A 74 -9.83 26.14 -16.52
CA PHE A 74 -9.82 25.50 -17.83
C PHE A 74 -11.18 24.83 -18.05
N PRO A 75 -12.17 25.52 -18.63
CA PRO A 75 -13.53 25.01 -18.77
C PRO A 75 -13.65 23.68 -19.53
N SER A 76 -12.68 23.38 -20.39
CA SER A 76 -12.59 22.13 -21.16
C SER A 76 -11.76 21.03 -20.49
N TYR A 77 -11.35 21.22 -19.23
CA TYR A 77 -10.57 20.24 -18.48
C TYR A 77 -11.40 18.98 -18.21
N ALA A 78 -10.92 17.83 -18.71
CA ALA A 78 -11.60 16.54 -18.63
C ALA A 78 -11.45 15.83 -17.27
N GLY A 79 -10.73 16.43 -16.32
CA GLY A 79 -10.47 15.87 -14.98
C GLY A 79 -9.11 15.18 -14.88
N MET A 80 -8.56 15.14 -13.67
CA MET A 80 -7.25 14.58 -13.35
C MET A 80 -7.11 13.13 -13.83
N ALA A 81 -8.13 12.30 -13.57
CA ALA A 81 -8.12 10.89 -13.94
C ALA A 81 -8.00 10.63 -15.46
N SER A 82 -8.25 11.64 -16.29
CA SER A 82 -8.06 11.55 -17.74
C SER A 82 -6.62 11.84 -18.20
N GLN A 83 -5.83 12.51 -17.36
CA GLN A 83 -4.48 12.99 -17.72
C GLN A 83 -3.36 12.21 -17.03
N VAL A 84 -3.61 11.72 -15.82
CA VAL A 84 -2.60 11.08 -14.97
C VAL A 84 -3.15 9.81 -14.32
N THR A 85 -2.26 8.89 -13.99
CA THR A 85 -2.62 7.73 -13.19
C THR A 85 -2.70 8.13 -11.72
N ILE A 86 -3.82 7.84 -11.08
CA ILE A 86 -4.06 8.17 -9.67
C ILE A 86 -4.07 6.89 -8.85
N THR A 87 -3.21 6.83 -7.84
CA THR A 87 -3.08 5.69 -6.93
C THR A 87 -3.51 6.10 -5.52
N ASP A 88 -4.62 5.53 -5.04
CA ASP A 88 -5.10 5.77 -3.67
C ASP A 88 -4.45 4.80 -2.67
N THR A 89 -3.54 5.35 -1.88
CA THR A 89 -2.84 4.60 -0.83
C THR A 89 -3.75 4.16 0.31
N LEU A 90 -4.90 4.82 0.54
CA LEU A 90 -5.86 4.38 1.56
C LEU A 90 -6.51 3.06 1.14
N VAL A 91 -6.85 2.92 -0.15
CA VAL A 91 -7.36 1.66 -0.71
C VAL A 91 -6.30 0.56 -0.61
N MET A 92 -5.05 0.89 -0.96
CA MET A 92 -3.93 -0.04 -0.81
C MET A 92 -3.74 -0.47 0.65
N ALA A 93 -3.82 0.47 1.59
CA ALA A 93 -3.65 0.23 3.02
C ALA A 93 -4.78 -0.64 3.57
N ARG A 94 -6.03 -0.36 3.20
CA ARG A 94 -7.20 -1.18 3.57
C ARG A 94 -7.08 -2.62 3.07
N LYS A 95 -6.56 -2.82 1.86
CA LYS A 95 -6.32 -4.15 1.30
C LYS A 95 -5.21 -4.89 2.05
N LYS A 96 -4.12 -4.19 2.42
CA LYS A 96 -2.96 -4.79 3.10
C LYS A 96 -3.22 -5.04 4.60
N HIS A 97 -4.00 -4.18 5.24
CA HIS A 97 -4.32 -4.24 6.68
C HIS A 97 -5.84 -4.13 6.91
N PRO A 98 -6.60 -5.18 6.55
CA PRO A 98 -8.05 -5.19 6.74
C PRO A 98 -8.42 -5.10 8.22
N GLY A 99 -9.49 -4.37 8.54
CA GLY A 99 -10.02 -4.22 9.91
C GLY A 99 -9.21 -3.31 10.84
N GLN A 100 -8.15 -2.67 10.34
CA GLN A 100 -7.26 -1.83 11.15
C GLN A 100 -7.38 -0.35 10.78
N LYS A 101 -6.89 0.53 11.65
CA LYS A 101 -6.78 1.97 11.36
C LYS A 101 -5.76 2.16 10.25
N ASN A 102 -6.20 2.77 9.15
CA ASN A 102 -5.42 2.99 7.93
C ASN A 102 -5.23 4.49 7.62
N ASN A 103 -5.33 5.36 8.63
CA ASN A 103 -4.95 6.77 8.47
C ASN A 103 -3.42 6.91 8.43
N LEU A 104 -2.93 8.04 7.90
CA LEU A 104 -1.50 8.26 7.69
C LEU A 104 -0.69 8.07 8.99
N ASP A 105 -1.15 8.59 10.13
CA ASP A 105 -0.47 8.41 11.42
C ASP A 105 -0.36 6.94 11.86
N ALA A 106 -1.42 6.14 11.68
CA ALA A 106 -1.37 4.71 11.99
C ALA A 106 -0.40 3.97 11.08
N LEU A 107 -0.31 4.36 9.80
CA LEU A 107 0.63 3.79 8.85
C LEU A 107 2.07 4.18 9.19
N CYS A 108 2.33 5.44 9.53
CA CYS A 108 3.66 5.90 9.98
C CYS A 108 4.14 5.08 11.19
N ARG A 109 3.29 4.93 12.22
CA ARG A 109 3.59 4.09 13.40
C ARG A 109 3.86 2.63 13.03
N ARG A 110 3.02 2.06 12.15
CA ARG A 110 3.16 0.65 11.72
C ARG A 110 4.48 0.39 11.00
N TYR A 111 4.92 1.34 10.19
CA TYR A 111 6.13 1.20 9.38
C TYR A 111 7.38 1.76 10.06
N ALA A 112 7.28 2.13 11.34
CA ALA A 112 8.35 2.75 12.11
C ALA A 112 8.95 3.98 11.39
N ILE A 113 8.07 4.78 10.79
CA ILE A 113 8.42 6.06 10.18
C ILE A 113 8.25 7.14 11.26
N ASP A 114 9.32 7.89 11.49
CA ASP A 114 9.32 8.98 12.46
C ASP A 114 8.42 10.12 11.98
N ASN A 115 7.41 10.45 12.78
CA ASN A 115 6.52 11.58 12.59
C ASN A 115 6.56 12.56 13.80
N THR A 116 7.59 12.49 14.65
CA THR A 116 7.72 13.34 15.85
C THR A 116 7.80 14.83 15.54
N HIS A 117 8.30 15.20 14.36
CA HIS A 117 8.39 16.58 13.89
C HIS A 117 7.06 17.11 13.31
N ARG A 118 5.98 16.32 13.38
CA ARG A 118 4.66 16.63 12.86
C ARG A 118 3.76 17.17 13.98
N GLU A 119 4.04 18.39 14.44
CA GLU A 119 3.17 19.07 15.42
C GLU A 119 1.86 19.56 14.76
N LEU A 120 1.92 19.96 13.49
CA LEU A 120 0.78 20.37 12.67
C LEU A 120 0.80 19.65 11.31
N HIS A 121 -0.38 19.36 10.76
CA HIS A 121 -0.51 18.70 9.45
C HIS A 121 -0.14 19.69 8.34
N GLY A 122 1.09 19.62 7.83
CA GLY A 122 1.54 20.40 6.69
C GLY A 122 1.55 19.56 5.41
N ALA A 123 0.99 20.07 4.31
CA ALA A 123 0.87 19.34 3.05
C ALA A 123 2.22 18.78 2.55
N LEU A 124 3.32 19.55 2.67
CA LEU A 124 4.65 19.10 2.27
C LEU A 124 5.16 17.93 3.13
N LEU A 125 5.03 18.04 4.45
CA LEU A 125 5.46 16.99 5.37
C LEU A 125 4.61 15.72 5.18
N ASP A 126 3.31 15.90 4.97
CA ASP A 126 2.38 14.80 4.72
C ASP A 126 2.68 14.08 3.40
N ALA A 127 3.04 14.82 2.35
CA ALA A 127 3.51 14.24 1.09
C ALA A 127 4.80 13.43 1.27
N GLN A 128 5.75 13.93 2.08
CA GLN A 128 6.99 13.22 2.38
C GLN A 128 6.75 11.94 3.20
N LEU A 129 5.90 12.01 4.22
CA LEU A 129 5.51 10.85 5.02
C LEU A 129 4.76 9.82 4.17
N LEU A 130 3.82 10.28 3.34
CA LEU A 130 3.08 9.43 2.42
C LEU A 130 4.02 8.71 1.45
N ALA A 131 5.01 9.39 0.88
CA ALA A 131 6.00 8.76 0.03
C ALA A 131 6.79 7.67 0.76
N GLN A 132 7.22 7.90 2.01
CA GLN A 132 7.88 6.88 2.83
C GLN A 132 6.96 5.69 3.12
N VAL A 133 5.71 5.95 3.51
CA VAL A 133 4.68 4.91 3.74
C VAL A 133 4.45 4.10 2.47
N TYR A 134 4.29 4.76 1.33
CA TYR A 134 4.10 4.11 0.03
C TYR A 134 5.27 3.20 -0.29
N PHE A 135 6.52 3.66 -0.17
CA PHE A 135 7.70 2.83 -0.39
C PHE A 135 7.76 1.61 0.56
N ARG A 136 7.33 1.75 1.82
CA ARG A 136 7.25 0.61 2.75
C ARG A 136 6.10 -0.35 2.40
N MET A 137 5.01 0.18 1.86
CA MET A 137 3.87 -0.61 1.40
C MET A 137 4.18 -1.41 0.13
N THR A 138 4.93 -0.83 -0.81
CA THR A 138 5.26 -1.45 -2.11
C THR A 138 6.61 -2.17 -2.13
N GLY A 139 7.58 -1.73 -1.33
CA GLY A 139 8.93 -2.30 -1.29
C GLY A 139 9.04 -3.62 -0.52
N GLY A 140 8.02 -3.97 0.27
CA GLY A 140 7.97 -5.24 0.98
C GLY A 140 7.45 -6.37 0.08
N GLN A 141 8.27 -6.80 -0.89
CA GLN A 141 8.31 -8.15 -1.55
C GLN A 141 9.16 -8.11 -2.85
N ALA A 142 10.36 -7.52 -2.83
CA ALA A 142 11.35 -7.78 -3.90
C ALA A 142 12.06 -9.15 -3.73
N ALA A 143 11.81 -9.87 -2.63
CA ALA A 143 12.48 -11.12 -2.29
C ALA A 143 11.84 -12.39 -2.90
N LEU A 144 10.78 -12.27 -3.71
CA LEU A 144 10.00 -13.41 -4.22
C LEU A 144 9.73 -13.39 -5.73
N PHE A 145 10.44 -12.54 -6.48
CA PHE A 145 10.40 -12.55 -7.94
C PHE A 145 11.80 -12.77 -8.52
N THR A 146 12.32 -13.97 -8.27
CA THR A 146 13.08 -14.69 -9.29
C THR A 146 12.07 -15.64 -9.94
N GLU A 147 11.71 -15.35 -11.19
CA GLU A 147 10.88 -16.15 -12.11
C GLU A 147 9.36 -16.21 -11.85
N SER A 148 8.63 -15.28 -12.47
CA SER A 148 7.27 -15.52 -12.98
C SER A 148 6.96 -14.54 -14.11
N VAL A 149 7.56 -14.76 -15.28
CA VAL A 149 7.26 -14.00 -16.50
C VAL A 149 6.02 -14.60 -17.16
N GLN A 150 4.92 -13.85 -17.06
CA GLN A 150 3.99 -13.43 -18.12
C GLN A 150 3.33 -14.47 -19.07
N GLY A 151 2.00 -14.48 -19.04
CA GLY A 151 1.14 -14.91 -20.15
C GLY A 151 -0.33 -14.55 -19.85
N GLY A 152 -0.92 -13.62 -20.61
CA GLY A 152 -2.22 -13.03 -20.32
C GLY A 152 -3.42 -13.61 -21.07
N GLN A 153 -4.56 -12.93 -20.82
CA GLN A 153 -5.84 -12.85 -21.56
C GLN A 153 -7.07 -13.57 -20.99
N ASP A 154 -8.17 -12.80 -21.03
CA ASP A 154 -9.56 -13.09 -20.67
C ASP A 154 -10.06 -14.49 -21.05
N LYS A 155 -10.82 -15.11 -20.12
CA LYS A 155 -12.18 -15.65 -20.36
C LYS A 155 -12.76 -16.35 -19.12
N SER A 156 -14.05 -16.09 -18.89
CA SER A 156 -15.11 -16.91 -18.27
C SER A 156 -14.75 -17.99 -17.23
N MET A 157 -15.47 -17.96 -16.11
CA MET A 157 -15.65 -19.10 -15.21
C MET A 157 -16.05 -20.35 -15.99
N ASP A 158 -15.18 -21.36 -15.96
CA ASP A 158 -15.58 -22.76 -16.00
C ASP A 158 -14.63 -23.59 -15.13
N VAL A 159 -15.17 -24.61 -14.47
CA VAL A 159 -14.51 -25.40 -13.42
C VAL A 159 -13.90 -26.66 -14.03
N VAL A 160 -12.78 -27.10 -13.44
CA VAL A 160 -12.05 -28.38 -13.58
C VAL A 160 -11.01 -28.51 -14.71
N ALA A 161 -9.74 -28.44 -14.31
CA ALA A 161 -8.76 -29.51 -14.52
C ALA A 161 -7.54 -29.26 -13.61
N SER A 162 -7.41 -30.04 -12.54
CA SER A 162 -6.19 -30.11 -11.73
C SER A 162 -5.11 -30.83 -12.52
N ASN A 163 -4.38 -30.06 -13.36
CA ASN A 163 -3.13 -30.51 -13.94
C ASN A 163 -2.04 -30.47 -12.87
N HIS A 164 -2.05 -31.46 -11.97
CA HIS A 164 -0.86 -31.82 -11.22
C HIS A 164 0.13 -32.42 -12.24
N SER A 165 0.93 -31.57 -12.87
CA SER A 165 2.22 -32.00 -13.37
C SER A 165 2.95 -32.61 -12.19
N GLN A 166 3.13 -33.94 -12.20
CA GLN A 166 3.95 -34.65 -11.23
C GLN A 166 5.37 -34.13 -11.37
N SER A 167 5.67 -33.03 -10.69
CA SER A 167 7.03 -32.67 -10.34
C SER A 167 7.57 -33.89 -9.60
N SER A 168 8.62 -34.51 -10.13
CA SER A 168 9.28 -35.64 -9.47
C SER A 168 9.89 -35.12 -8.17
N VAL A 169 9.10 -35.11 -7.10
CA VAL A 169 9.59 -34.87 -5.76
C VAL A 169 10.49 -36.04 -5.44
N SER A 170 11.78 -35.77 -5.27
CA SER A 170 12.74 -36.76 -4.79
C SER A 170 12.30 -37.19 -3.39
N THR A 171 11.70 -38.37 -3.31
CA THR A 171 11.33 -38.99 -2.04
C THR A 171 12.59 -39.53 -1.39
N TYR A 172 12.88 -39.06 -0.19
CA TYR A 172 13.96 -39.60 0.62
C TYR A 172 13.47 -40.92 1.21
N GLN A 173 14.13 -42.02 0.87
CA GLN A 173 13.89 -43.32 1.51
C GLN A 173 14.66 -43.34 2.82
N LEU A 174 14.01 -43.80 3.89
CA LEU A 174 14.65 -43.99 5.20
C LEU A 174 15.79 -44.98 5.06
N SER A 175 16.91 -44.72 5.73
CA SER A 175 17.99 -45.69 5.86
C SER A 175 17.60 -46.79 6.85
N THR A 176 18.13 -48.00 6.69
CA THR A 176 17.90 -49.12 7.62
C THR A 176 18.24 -48.77 9.07
N SER A 177 19.19 -47.87 9.28
CA SER A 177 19.54 -47.38 10.62
C SER A 177 18.46 -46.47 11.24
N GLU A 178 17.72 -45.72 10.44
CA GLU A 178 16.63 -44.85 10.92
C GLU A 178 15.39 -45.68 11.28
N GLU A 179 15.13 -46.75 10.54
CA GLU A 179 14.08 -47.73 10.85
C GLU A 179 14.32 -48.41 12.20
N GLU A 180 15.55 -48.89 12.46
CA GLU A 180 15.90 -49.52 13.74
C GLU A 180 15.76 -48.56 14.94
N GLN A 181 16.10 -47.28 14.74
CA GLN A 181 15.94 -46.27 15.78
C GLN A 181 14.46 -45.96 16.05
N HIS A 182 13.66 -45.89 14.98
CA HIS A 182 12.22 -45.71 15.08
C HIS A 182 11.55 -46.88 15.81
N GLU A 183 11.90 -48.12 15.49
CA GLU A 183 11.36 -49.31 16.18
C GLU A 183 11.70 -49.31 17.68
N LYS A 184 12.95 -49.01 18.05
CA LYS A 184 13.36 -48.88 19.46
C LYS A 184 12.55 -47.80 20.18
N TYR A 185 12.29 -46.68 19.50
CA TYR A 185 11.49 -45.59 20.04
C TYR A 185 10.03 -46.01 20.27
N LEU A 186 9.40 -46.69 19.30
CA LEU A 186 8.03 -47.20 19.43
C LEU A 186 7.91 -48.24 20.57
N GLN A 187 8.88 -49.14 20.72
CA GLN A 187 8.93 -50.11 21.83
C GLN A 187 9.10 -49.43 23.20
N SER A 188 9.80 -48.29 23.26
CA SER A 188 9.92 -47.49 24.49
C SER A 188 8.59 -46.83 24.89
N MET A 189 7.78 -46.41 23.91
CA MET A 189 6.46 -45.80 24.15
C MET A 189 5.38 -46.82 24.53
N GLY A 190 5.47 -48.06 24.03
CA GLY A 190 4.49 -49.13 24.28
C GLY A 190 4.38 -49.61 25.73
N LYS A 191 5.23 -49.14 26.66
CA LYS A 191 5.18 -49.49 28.09
C LYS A 191 4.29 -48.59 28.95
N GLY A 192 3.87 -47.42 28.45
CA GLY A 192 3.13 -46.43 29.23
C GLY A 192 1.65 -46.29 28.84
N GLN A 193 1.36 -46.24 27.54
CA GLN A 193 0.02 -46.17 26.93
C GLN A 193 0.13 -46.73 25.50
N GLY A 194 -0.79 -47.61 25.10
CA GLY A 194 -0.67 -48.41 23.87
C GLY A 194 -0.37 -47.57 22.61
N CYS A 195 0.68 -47.96 21.89
CA CYS A 195 1.10 -47.29 20.66
C CYS A 195 0.22 -47.73 19.48
N LEU A 196 -0.55 -46.79 18.90
CA LEU A 196 -1.43 -47.07 17.76
C LEU A 196 -0.67 -47.57 16.53
N TRP A 197 0.57 -47.10 16.32
CA TRP A 197 1.44 -47.53 15.21
C TRP A 197 1.79 -49.02 15.23
N LEU A 198 1.88 -49.62 16.44
CA LEU A 198 2.14 -51.06 16.59
C LEU A 198 0.87 -51.91 16.45
N ASN A 199 -0.32 -51.30 16.57
CA ASN A 199 -1.60 -52.01 16.51
C ASN A 199 -2.16 -52.14 15.07
N ASP A 200 -1.68 -51.34 14.12
CA ASP A 200 -2.19 -51.32 12.73
C ASP A 200 -1.54 -52.37 11.79
N VAL A 201 -0.65 -53.25 12.29
CA VAL A 201 0.00 -54.29 11.46
C VAL A 201 -0.74 -55.64 11.53
N SER A 202 -2.04 -55.62 11.79
CA SER A 202 -2.89 -56.82 11.74
C SER A 202 -4.16 -56.55 10.93
N SER A 203 -4.03 -56.53 9.61
CA SER A 203 -5.08 -56.81 8.63
C SER A 203 -4.46 -57.31 7.33
#